data_AF-S6GPW2-F1
#
_entry.id   AF-S6GPW2-F1
#
_cell.length_a   1.000
_cell.length_b   1.000
_cell.length_c   1.000
_cell.angle_alpha   90.00
_cell.angle_beta   90.00
_cell.angle_gamma   90.00
#
_symmetry.space_group_name_H-M   'P 1'
#
loop_
_entity.id
_entity.type
_entity.pdbx_description
1 polymer ?
#
loop_
_entity_poly.entity_id
_entity_poly.type
_entity_poly.pdbx_seq_one_letter_code
_entity_poly.pdbx_strand_id
1 'polypeptide(L)'
;MTPVRYLFFEVFLVNPIILFLISGFVSMATALSAGALNKLPKDQKEGFLSTSNGALLVVMAGNLAALTLVGAMAYGFANLHWAIPLSCIFISFPGAHVLVTQKLLGNKWSLLLMLPLTLVSAVLLYMYW
;
A
#
# COMPACT_ATOMS: atom_id res chain seq x y z
N MET A 1 4.07 -35.24 -0.43
CA MET A 1 4.11 -33.88 -1.01
C MET A 1 2.87 -33.13 -0.54
N THR A 2 3.05 -32.02 0.15
CA THR A 2 2.24 -31.56 1.29
C THR A 2 0.91 -30.86 0.93
N PRO A 3 -0.26 -31.34 1.42
CA PRO A 3 -1.55 -30.63 1.32
C PRO A 3 -1.63 -29.39 2.24
N VAL A 4 -0.69 -29.24 3.18
CA VAL A 4 -0.65 -28.13 4.14
C VAL A 4 -0.38 -26.77 3.46
N ARG A 5 0.31 -26.74 2.32
CA ARG A 5 0.68 -25.47 1.66
C ARG A 5 -0.52 -24.77 1.00
N TYR A 6 -1.50 -25.54 0.53
CA TYR A 6 -2.74 -24.98 -0.02
C TYR A 6 -3.69 -24.51 1.08
N LEU A 7 -3.78 -25.29 2.17
CA LEU A 7 -4.60 -24.92 3.32
C LEU A 7 -4.10 -23.63 4.00
N PHE A 8 -2.77 -23.46 4.12
CA PHE A 8 -2.21 -22.26 4.75
C PHE A 8 -2.37 -21.01 3.87
N PHE A 9 -2.21 -21.14 2.55
CA PHE A 9 -2.37 -20.02 1.62
C PHE A 9 -3.84 -19.61 1.49
N GLU A 10 -4.77 -20.57 1.41
CA GLU A 10 -6.21 -20.27 1.41
C GLU A 10 -6.67 -19.72 2.75
N VAL A 11 -6.34 -20.32 3.90
CA VAL A 11 -6.81 -19.78 5.20
C VAL A 11 -6.20 -18.40 5.50
N PHE A 12 -4.98 -18.13 5.07
CA PHE A 12 -4.31 -16.84 5.31
C PHE A 12 -4.76 -15.74 4.33
N LEU A 13 -5.00 -16.05 3.05
CA LEU A 13 -5.51 -15.08 2.06
C LEU A 13 -7.04 -14.99 2.00
N VAL A 14 -7.79 -15.98 2.43
CA VAL A 14 -9.27 -15.91 2.46
C VAL A 14 -9.76 -15.19 3.73
N ASN A 15 -8.91 -15.01 4.74
CA ASN A 15 -9.30 -14.26 5.93
C ASN A 15 -9.38 -12.76 5.60
N PRO A 16 -10.58 -12.14 5.65
CA PRO A 16 -10.79 -10.76 5.23
C PRO A 16 -9.94 -9.77 6.03
N ILE A 17 -9.58 -10.10 7.28
CA ILE A 17 -8.74 -9.23 8.10
C ILE A 17 -7.31 -9.13 7.57
N ILE A 18 -6.74 -10.23 7.08
CA ILE A 18 -5.35 -10.27 6.61
C ILE A 18 -5.25 -9.56 5.26
N LEU A 19 -6.18 -9.84 4.34
CA LEU A 19 -6.27 -9.12 3.07
C LEU A 19 -6.40 -7.62 3.29
N PHE A 20 -7.29 -7.20 4.19
CA PHE A 20 -7.46 -5.80 4.56
C PHE A 20 -6.16 -5.19 5.09
N LEU A 21 -5.51 -5.84 6.08
CA LEU A 21 -4.31 -5.31 6.73
C LEU A 21 -3.14 -5.18 5.75
N ILE A 22 -2.90 -6.18 4.91
CA ILE A 22 -1.79 -6.15 3.95
C ILE A 22 -2.08 -5.14 2.85
N SER A 23 -3.25 -5.21 2.22
CA SER A 23 -3.60 -4.32 1.11
C SER A 23 -3.65 -2.86 1.57
N GLY A 24 -4.25 -2.59 2.73
CA GLY A 24 -4.32 -1.27 3.33
C GLY A 24 -2.96 -0.72 3.73
N PHE A 25 -2.11 -1.53 4.38
CA PHE A 25 -0.76 -1.09 4.77
C PHE A 25 0.11 -0.73 3.55
N VAL A 26 0.19 -1.62 2.57
CA VAL A 26 1.07 -1.43 1.41
C VAL A 26 0.58 -0.24 0.57
N SER A 27 -0.72 -0.13 0.32
CA SER A 27 -1.29 1.00 -0.44
C SER A 27 -1.07 2.34 0.27
N MET A 28 -1.26 2.40 1.59
CA MET A 28 -0.93 3.59 2.39
C MET A 28 0.55 3.94 2.30
N ALA A 29 1.45 2.94 2.43
CA ALA A 29 2.88 3.14 2.37
C ALA A 29 3.33 3.68 1.00
N THR A 30 2.77 3.16 -0.10
CA THR A 30 3.03 3.67 -1.45
C THR A 30 2.48 5.09 -1.63
N ALA A 31 1.25 5.36 -1.19
CA ALA A 31 0.64 6.68 -1.32
C ALA A 31 1.41 7.76 -0.55
N LEU A 32 1.81 7.47 0.70
CA LEU A 32 2.61 8.38 1.52
C LEU A 32 4.01 8.60 0.94
N SER A 33 4.67 7.54 0.46
CA SER A 33 5.99 7.64 -0.16
C SER A 33 5.95 8.48 -1.45
N ALA A 34 4.93 8.27 -2.30
CA ALA A 34 4.72 9.04 -3.52
C ALA A 34 4.44 10.51 -3.21
N GLY A 35 3.59 10.79 -2.23
CA GLY A 35 3.31 12.15 -1.77
C GLY A 35 4.57 12.86 -1.25
N ALA A 36 5.40 12.16 -0.48
CA ALA A 36 6.63 12.72 0.04
C ALA A 36 7.69 13.00 -1.05
N LEU A 37 7.80 12.12 -2.05
CA LEU A 37 8.69 12.34 -3.20
C LEU A 37 8.20 13.47 -4.11
N ASN A 38 6.89 13.59 -4.30
CA ASN A 38 6.33 14.66 -5.12
C ASN A 38 6.56 16.05 -4.51
N LYS A 39 6.52 16.15 -3.17
CA LYS A 39 6.73 17.37 -2.39
C LYS A 39 8.20 17.83 -2.30
N LEU A 40 9.17 17.05 -2.81
CA LEU A 40 10.56 17.48 -2.82
C LEU A 40 10.76 18.75 -3.67
N PRO A 41 11.62 19.71 -3.23
CA PRO A 41 12.03 20.85 -4.05
C PRO A 41 12.65 20.40 -5.37
N LYS A 42 12.48 21.19 -6.45
CA LYS A 42 12.97 20.82 -7.80
C LYS A 42 14.49 20.59 -7.80
N ASP A 43 15.20 21.36 -7.01
CA ASP A 43 16.63 21.36 -6.74
C ASP A 43 17.11 20.12 -5.97
N GLN A 44 16.22 19.38 -5.29
CA GLN A 44 16.51 18.11 -4.62
C GLN A 44 16.02 16.89 -5.41
N LYS A 45 15.35 17.11 -6.56
CA LYS A 45 14.92 16.02 -7.44
C LYS A 45 16.10 15.60 -8.30
N GLU A 46 16.71 14.48 -7.93
CA GLU A 46 17.84 13.90 -8.66
C GLU A 46 17.41 12.72 -9.53
N GLY A 47 18.10 12.52 -10.66
CA GLY A 47 17.93 11.36 -11.55
C GLY A 47 16.52 11.26 -12.14
N PHE A 48 15.85 10.12 -11.94
CA PHE A 48 14.53 9.86 -12.51
C PHE A 48 13.44 10.86 -12.06
N LEU A 49 13.57 11.44 -10.86
CA LEU A 49 12.58 12.38 -10.31
C LEU A 49 12.69 13.78 -10.90
N SER A 50 13.82 14.14 -11.54
CA SER A 50 14.01 15.45 -12.18
C SER A 50 13.31 15.54 -13.55
N THR A 51 13.05 14.39 -14.17
CA THR A 51 12.36 14.29 -15.45
C THR A 51 10.85 14.42 -15.26
N SER A 52 10.17 15.13 -16.18
CA SER A 52 8.71 15.30 -16.19
C SER A 52 7.97 13.96 -16.13
N ASN A 53 8.41 12.97 -16.92
CA ASN A 53 7.83 11.63 -16.96
C ASN A 53 7.98 10.88 -15.63
N GLY A 54 9.12 11.01 -14.94
CA GLY A 54 9.34 10.32 -13.67
C GLY A 54 8.54 10.95 -12.52
N ALA A 55 8.45 12.28 -12.50
CA ALA A 55 7.55 12.98 -11.57
C ALA A 55 6.07 12.62 -11.82
N LEU A 56 5.65 12.53 -13.08
CA LEU A 56 4.30 12.09 -13.46
C LEU A 56 4.03 10.66 -12.98
N LEU A 57 4.96 9.74 -13.21
CA LEU A 57 4.83 8.34 -12.78
C LEU A 57 4.68 8.21 -11.27
N VAL A 58 5.41 9.00 -10.48
CA VAL A 58 5.28 9.00 -9.01
C VAL A 58 3.90 9.48 -8.58
N VAL A 59 3.35 10.50 -9.23
CA VAL A 59 1.98 10.98 -8.96
C VAL A 59 0.94 9.93 -9.33
N MET A 60 1.09 9.30 -10.50
CA MET A 60 0.19 8.21 -10.93
C MET A 60 0.24 7.02 -9.98
N ALA A 61 1.45 6.63 -9.55
CA ALA A 61 1.67 5.60 -8.54
C ALA A 61 0.96 5.93 -7.22
N GLY A 62 1.08 7.17 -6.74
CA GLY A 62 0.41 7.63 -5.53
C GLY A 62 -1.12 7.60 -5.65
N ASN A 63 -1.67 8.05 -6.77
CA ASN A 63 -3.11 8.05 -7.01
C ASN A 63 -3.66 6.62 -7.13
N LEU A 64 -2.96 5.74 -7.84
CA LEU A 64 -3.34 4.34 -7.94
C LEU A 64 -3.33 3.69 -6.56
N ALA A 65 -2.31 3.97 -5.74
CA ALA A 65 -2.26 3.48 -4.37
C ALA A 65 -3.39 4.02 -3.50
N ALA A 66 -3.76 5.30 -3.65
CA ALA A 66 -4.91 5.88 -2.95
C ALA A 66 -6.23 5.18 -3.36
N LEU A 67 -6.42 4.88 -4.64
CA LEU A 67 -7.59 4.11 -5.10
C LEU A 67 -7.61 2.70 -4.51
N THR A 68 -6.47 2.01 -4.52
CA THR A 68 -6.35 0.68 -3.89
C THR A 68 -6.63 0.73 -2.39
N LEU A 69 -6.19 1.79 -1.70
CA LEU A 69 -6.44 1.99 -0.27
C LEU A 69 -7.94 2.21 -0.01
N VAL A 70 -8.61 3.01 -0.83
CA VAL A 70 -10.07 3.20 -0.74
C VAL A 70 -10.79 1.88 -0.99
N GLY A 71 -10.33 1.08 -1.97
CA GLY A 71 -10.80 -0.28 -2.19
C GLY A 71 -10.63 -1.16 -0.95
N ALA A 72 -9.43 -1.20 -0.38
CA ALA A 72 -9.14 -1.95 0.85
C ALA A 72 -10.07 -1.52 1.99
N MET A 73 -10.32 -0.23 2.16
CA MET A 73 -11.23 0.30 3.18
C MET A 73 -12.67 -0.15 2.96
N ALA A 74 -13.17 -0.07 1.74
CA ALA A 74 -14.53 -0.51 1.43
C ALA A 74 -14.69 -2.03 1.60
N TYR A 75 -13.69 -2.83 1.22
CA TYR A 75 -13.65 -4.26 1.54
C TYR A 75 -13.64 -4.53 3.06
N GLY A 76 -12.83 -3.77 3.80
CA GLY A 76 -12.75 -3.84 5.25
C GLY A 76 -14.07 -3.47 5.94
N PHE A 77 -14.76 -2.42 5.49
CA PHE A 77 -16.08 -2.06 6.01
C PHE A 77 -17.16 -3.09 5.68
N ALA A 78 -17.06 -3.78 4.54
CA ALA A 78 -18.01 -4.81 4.15
C ALA A 78 -17.85 -6.11 4.96
N ASN A 79 -16.63 -6.47 5.34
CA ASN A 79 -16.32 -7.78 5.93
C ASN A 79 -15.90 -7.75 7.41
N LEU A 80 -15.53 -6.58 7.96
CA LEU A 80 -15.03 -6.42 9.32
C LEU A 80 -15.88 -5.42 10.10
N HIS A 81 -15.70 -5.41 11.42
CA HIS A 81 -16.31 -4.38 12.26
C HIS A 81 -15.75 -3.00 11.89
N TRP A 82 -16.62 -2.03 11.61
CA TRP A 82 -16.31 -0.69 11.10
C TRP A 82 -15.20 0.07 11.86
N ALA A 83 -15.06 -0.18 13.16
CA ALA A 83 -14.00 0.43 13.96
C ALA A 83 -12.58 -0.04 13.56
N ILE A 84 -12.43 -1.23 13.00
CA ILE A 84 -11.13 -1.81 12.62
C ILE A 84 -10.56 -1.06 11.42
N PRO A 85 -11.24 -0.97 10.24
CA PRO A 85 -10.69 -0.23 9.12
C PRO A 85 -10.41 1.24 9.43
N LEU A 86 -11.30 1.87 10.20
CA LEU A 86 -11.19 3.26 10.61
C LEU A 86 -9.96 3.50 11.50
N SER A 87 -9.74 2.67 12.51
CA SER A 87 -8.55 2.80 13.37
C SER A 87 -7.26 2.53 12.60
N CYS A 88 -7.25 1.58 11.67
CA CYS A 88 -6.08 1.26 10.88
C CYS A 88 -5.67 2.40 9.95
N ILE A 89 -6.60 3.05 9.24
CA ILE A 89 -6.25 4.11 8.28
C ILE A 89 -5.69 5.37 8.96
N PHE A 90 -6.19 5.72 10.15
CA PHE A 90 -5.77 6.94 10.85
C PHE A 90 -4.60 6.74 11.80
N ILE A 91 -4.45 5.55 12.39
CA ILE A 91 -3.47 5.31 13.46
C ILE A 91 -2.45 4.28 13.00
N SER A 92 -2.88 3.07 12.71
CA SER A 92 -1.96 1.93 12.54
C SER A 92 -1.13 2.01 11.26
N PHE A 93 -1.75 2.25 10.11
CA PHE A 93 -1.04 2.27 8.82
C PHE A 93 -0.09 3.47 8.67
N PRO A 94 -0.48 4.72 9.00
CA PRO A 94 0.46 5.84 8.95
C PRO A 94 1.61 5.63 9.94
N GLY A 95 1.30 5.20 11.17
CA GLY A 95 2.31 4.90 12.19
C GLY A 95 3.29 3.80 11.75
N ALA A 96 2.76 2.70 11.22
CA ALA A 96 3.57 1.60 10.71
C ALA A 96 4.42 2.03 9.50
N HIS A 97 3.89 2.86 8.59
CA HIS A 97 4.67 3.38 7.48
C HIS A 97 5.86 4.22 7.96
N VAL A 98 5.63 5.14 8.88
CA VAL A 98 6.69 6.01 9.43
C VAL A 98 7.76 5.18 10.15
N LEU A 99 7.34 4.22 10.98
CA LEU A 99 8.26 3.42 11.79
C LEU A 99 9.02 2.36 10.99
N VAL A 100 8.35 1.69 10.06
CA VAL A 100 8.91 0.55 9.32
C VAL A 100 9.48 1.04 8.01
N THR A 101 8.66 1.60 7.13
CA THR A 101 9.08 1.84 5.74
C THR A 101 9.92 3.10 5.60
N GLN A 102 9.50 4.21 6.22
CA GLN A 102 10.19 5.48 6.08
C GLN A 102 11.57 5.47 6.76
N LYS A 103 11.67 4.91 7.97
CA LYS A 103 12.94 4.82 8.71
C LYS A 103 13.92 3.80 8.13
N LEU A 104 13.45 2.65 7.66
CA LEU A 104 14.35 1.58 7.20
C LEU A 104 14.78 1.74 5.74
N LEU A 105 13.89 2.17 4.86
CA LEU A 105 14.12 2.18 3.40
C LEU A 105 14.26 3.59 2.83
N GLY A 106 13.64 4.58 3.47
CA GLY A 106 13.47 5.92 2.90
C GLY A 106 12.46 5.96 1.74
N ASN A 107 12.02 7.16 1.37
CA ASN A 107 10.85 7.33 0.49
C ASN A 107 11.03 6.75 -0.92
N LYS A 108 12.24 6.85 -1.51
CA LYS A 108 12.51 6.35 -2.87
C LYS A 108 12.37 4.82 -2.95
N TRP A 109 13.03 4.10 -2.05
CA TRP A 109 12.99 2.63 -2.00
C TRP A 109 11.64 2.11 -1.50
N SER A 110 11.03 2.81 -0.55
CA SER A 110 9.68 2.51 -0.08
C SER A 110 8.67 2.53 -1.23
N LEU A 111 8.69 3.56 -2.08
CA LEU A 111 7.81 3.61 -3.26
C LEU A 111 8.09 2.44 -4.21
N LEU A 112 9.35 2.18 -4.54
CA LEU A 112 9.72 1.15 -5.52
C LEU A 112 9.33 -0.25 -5.06
N LEU A 113 9.47 -0.55 -3.77
CA LEU A 113 9.10 -1.86 -3.20
C LEU A 113 7.60 -1.99 -2.96
N MET A 114 6.94 -0.96 -2.44
CA MET A 114 5.52 -1.06 -2.07
C MET A 114 4.59 -0.90 -3.28
N LEU A 115 5.00 -0.22 -4.36
CA LEU A 115 4.19 -0.09 -5.57
C LEU A 115 3.79 -1.43 -6.20
N PRO A 116 4.69 -2.38 -6.50
CA PRO A 116 4.30 -3.68 -7.05
C PRO A 116 3.43 -4.48 -6.07
N LEU A 117 3.71 -4.41 -4.77
CA LEU A 117 2.86 -5.05 -3.76
C LEU A 117 1.46 -4.41 -3.73
N THR A 118 1.35 -3.10 -4.00
CA THR A 118 0.06 -2.39 -4.07
C THR A 118 -0.73 -2.86 -5.29
N LEU A 119 -0.07 -3.06 -6.43
CA LEU A 119 -0.71 -3.60 -7.63
C LEU A 119 -1.20 -5.03 -7.41
N VAL A 120 -0.37 -5.89 -6.81
CA VAL A 120 -0.77 -7.25 -6.42
C VAL A 120 -1.95 -7.19 -5.46
N SER A 121 -1.91 -6.29 -4.47
CA SER A 121 -3.00 -6.11 -3.52
C SER A 121 -4.30 -5.65 -4.17
N ALA A 122 -4.24 -4.78 -5.18
CA ALA A 122 -5.41 -4.35 -5.94
C ALA A 122 -6.07 -5.52 -6.68
N VAL A 123 -5.27 -6.37 -7.31
CA VAL A 123 -5.75 -7.59 -7.99
C VAL A 123 -6.35 -8.57 -6.99
N LEU A 124 -5.68 -8.81 -5.86
CA LEU A 124 -6.18 -9.70 -4.81
C LEU A 124 -7.50 -9.19 -4.22
N LEU A 125 -7.61 -7.89 -3.93
CA LEU A 125 -8.87 -7.30 -3.50
C LEU A 125 -9.96 -7.55 -4.54
N TYR A 126 -9.71 -7.29 -5.83
CA TYR A 126 -10.72 -7.54 -6.86
C TYR A 126 -11.16 -9.01 -6.98
N MET A 127 -10.26 -9.96 -6.74
CA MET A 127 -10.58 -11.39 -6.84
C MET A 127 -11.32 -11.95 -5.63
N TYR A 128 -11.07 -11.41 -4.43
CA TYR A 128 -11.59 -11.94 -3.15
C TYR A 128 -12.66 -11.04 -2.50
N TRP A 129 -13.05 -9.96 -3.17
CA TRP A 129 -14.20 -9.13 -2.83
C TRP A 129 -15.50 -9.78 -3.27
#